data_AF-A0A484MCC7-F1
#
_entry.id   AF-A0A484MCC7-F1
#
_cell.length_a   1.000
_cell.length_b   1.000
_cell.length_c   1.000
_cell.angle_alpha   90.00
_cell.angle_beta   90.00
_cell.angle_gamma   90.00
#
_symmetry.space_group_name_H-M   'P 1'
#
loop_
_entity.id
_entity.type
_entity.pdbx_description
1 polymer ?
#
loop_
_entity_poly.entity_id
_entity_poly.type
_entity_poly.pdbx_seq_one_letter_code
_entity_poly.pdbx_strand_id
1 'polypeptide(L)'
;MLQLFLSTPPLNENGDDKIAEQMRSHLKELESVIWSLISSGHRSEARLWLCKSVADIHSLTPHHKKELFLALLRSNTAKPQRLAAQILQLLFDKHPHIAGPIISKKSYLLEEFFKGNTKHILLWFSNFGGSGDMHFKGAKALSRFAFVNRDICWEELEWRGKHGKSPAMVATNPHYFLDLDVEKTVENFLEYVPEFWSSTEFSESLKDGTILSIDKTYFVEMFLDLMYKDDMKEVWDVIDVFLMEESFSTLCHHLLVALEEEELSVFLDLIPRYLNPRLETMKFDRPSSWLEILLSKCHNNGSIDELLLLNAVTFQSRQLLLLVREEADEEEKEKIRSIASQICTLINCGFATILGECARRKSLEMMKFLGLQAWALHFQLLEAFQTPASWESLFASNGIGFRKCGNYSLLNHDESLEESESEGEKRSSSSSKRKRKKAYRRKKKRRDFDHDMIVDYEDGVLDDDVQRQDCNWLLSTDGYSFSWSSADLPGHISNYCFFMWLKFVFSN
;
A
#
# COMPACT_ATOMS: atom_id res chain seq x y z
N MET A 1 33.48 10.00 19.86
CA MET A 1 32.12 10.56 19.94
C MET A 1 31.61 10.67 18.51
N LEU A 2 30.42 10.13 18.23
CA LEU A 2 29.87 10.07 16.88
C LEU A 2 29.27 11.43 16.48
N GLN A 3 29.72 12.01 15.37
CA GLN A 3 29.17 13.26 14.82
C GLN A 3 28.21 12.96 13.67
N LEU A 4 27.04 13.61 13.68
CA LEU A 4 25.94 13.40 12.73
C LEU A 4 25.94 14.42 11.58
N PHE A 5 26.75 15.48 11.69
CA PHE A 5 26.92 16.51 10.65
C PHE A 5 25.60 17.10 10.13
N LEU A 6 24.78 17.61 11.05
CA LEU A 6 23.44 18.15 10.77
C LEU A 6 23.45 19.61 10.28
N SER A 7 24.62 20.23 10.15
CA SER A 7 24.79 21.61 9.66
C SER A 7 25.70 21.62 8.43
N THR A 8 25.46 22.55 7.49
CA THR A 8 26.21 22.63 6.24
C THR A 8 27.71 22.82 6.54
N PRO A 9 28.60 21.92 6.08
CA PRO A 9 30.02 22.08 6.31
C PRO A 9 30.59 23.22 5.45
N PRO A 10 31.60 23.96 5.93
CA PRO A 10 32.35 24.89 5.07
C PRO A 10 33.10 24.07 4.01
N LEU A 11 32.68 24.18 2.75
CA LEU A 11 33.34 23.55 1.62
C LEU A 11 34.70 24.26 1.39
N ASN A 12 35.77 23.69 1.92
CA ASN A 12 37.12 24.10 1.57
C ASN A 12 37.60 23.29 0.37
N GLU A 13 38.09 23.97 -0.67
CA GLU A 13 38.53 23.34 -1.94
C GLU A 13 39.80 22.47 -1.81
N ASN A 14 40.48 22.51 -0.66
CA ASN A 14 41.68 21.71 -0.37
C ASN A 14 41.33 20.47 0.48
N GLY A 15 40.56 19.56 -0.11
CA GLY A 15 40.25 18.27 0.51
C GLY A 15 41.43 17.28 0.43
N ASP A 16 41.60 16.46 1.46
CA ASP A 16 42.53 15.32 1.43
C ASP A 16 41.94 14.22 0.54
N ASP A 17 42.35 14.17 -0.73
CA ASP A 17 41.90 13.18 -1.73
C ASP A 17 42.05 11.73 -1.21
N LYS A 18 43.00 11.47 -0.31
CA LYS A 18 43.22 10.15 0.28
C LYS A 18 42.05 9.69 1.16
N ILE A 19 41.42 10.60 1.91
CA ILE A 19 40.26 10.28 2.76
C ILE A 19 39.06 9.93 1.87
N ALA A 20 38.87 10.67 0.79
CA ALA A 20 37.79 10.41 -0.17
C ALA A 20 37.97 9.06 -0.90
N GLU A 21 39.20 8.72 -1.29
CA GLU A 21 39.52 7.41 -1.88
C GLU A 21 39.31 6.26 -0.91
N GLN A 22 39.75 6.41 0.34
CA GLN A 22 39.51 5.41 1.39
C GLN A 22 38.01 5.22 1.62
N MET A 23 37.25 6.31 1.79
CA MET A 23 35.80 6.25 1.96
C MET A 23 35.14 5.49 0.79
N ARG A 24 35.53 5.80 -0.44
CA ARG A 24 35.02 5.11 -1.64
C ARG A 24 35.31 3.61 -1.62
N SER A 25 36.50 3.21 -1.20
CA SER A 25 36.87 1.79 -1.10
C SER A 25 35.98 1.05 -0.12
N HIS A 26 35.81 1.60 1.10
CA HIS A 26 34.97 0.98 2.13
C HIS A 26 33.49 0.93 1.73
N LEU A 27 32.97 1.98 1.07
CA LEU A 27 31.58 1.99 0.58
C LEU A 27 31.35 0.95 -0.52
N LYS A 28 32.32 0.76 -1.43
CA LYS A 28 32.24 -0.30 -2.45
C LYS A 28 32.31 -1.69 -1.85
N GLU A 29 33.14 -1.87 -0.82
CA GLU A 29 33.20 -3.13 -0.10
C GLU A 29 31.87 -3.42 0.62
N LEU A 30 31.32 -2.41 1.29
CA LEU A 30 30.01 -2.51 1.95
C LEU A 30 28.90 -2.84 0.95
N GLU A 31 28.86 -2.13 -0.17
CA GLU A 31 27.94 -2.40 -1.29
C GLU A 31 28.05 -3.85 -1.75
N SER A 32 29.26 -4.37 -1.96
CA SER A 32 29.47 -5.74 -2.41
C SER A 32 28.96 -6.77 -1.41
N VAL A 33 29.17 -6.56 -0.10
CA VAL A 33 28.71 -7.49 0.94
C VAL A 33 27.19 -7.46 1.04
N ILE A 34 26.59 -6.27 1.11
CA ILE A 34 25.12 -6.11 1.16
C ILE A 34 24.47 -6.71 -0.09
N TRP A 35 25.03 -6.43 -1.28
CA TRP A 35 24.48 -6.93 -2.54
C TRP A 35 24.59 -8.45 -2.66
N SER A 36 25.67 -9.04 -2.15
CA SER A 36 25.83 -10.50 -2.07
C SER A 36 24.69 -11.13 -1.25
N LEU A 37 24.38 -10.56 -0.08
CA LEU A 37 23.30 -11.04 0.79
C LEU A 37 21.90 -10.91 0.16
N ILE A 38 21.65 -9.80 -0.54
CA ILE A 38 20.39 -9.61 -1.27
C ILE A 38 20.28 -10.61 -2.43
N SER A 39 21.38 -10.82 -3.16
CA SER A 39 21.40 -11.66 -4.36
C SER A 39 21.36 -13.16 -4.06
N SER A 40 21.80 -13.60 -2.88
CA SER A 40 21.95 -15.01 -2.50
C SER A 40 20.64 -15.71 -2.06
N GLY A 41 19.50 -15.02 -2.10
CA GLY A 41 18.20 -15.61 -1.75
C GLY A 41 17.08 -14.60 -1.46
N HIS A 42 17.44 -13.35 -1.20
CA HIS A 42 16.52 -12.31 -0.71
C HIS A 42 16.12 -11.28 -1.77
N ARG A 43 16.38 -11.59 -3.05
CA ARG A 43 16.08 -10.69 -4.17
C ARG A 43 14.57 -10.43 -4.31
N SER A 44 13.75 -11.46 -4.09
CA SER A 44 12.29 -11.34 -4.10
C SER A 44 11.78 -10.41 -2.99
N GLU A 45 12.41 -10.44 -1.82
CA GLU A 45 12.08 -9.57 -0.71
C GLU A 45 12.49 -8.12 -0.98
N ALA A 46 13.72 -7.90 -1.44
CA ALA A 46 14.19 -6.58 -1.89
C ALA A 46 13.30 -5.98 -2.99
N ARG A 47 12.74 -6.85 -3.85
CA ARG A 47 11.76 -6.45 -4.85
C ARG A 47 10.42 -6.03 -4.23
N LEU A 48 9.91 -6.79 -3.27
CA LEU A 48 8.68 -6.43 -2.54
C LEU A 48 8.82 -5.09 -1.82
N TRP A 49 9.97 -4.87 -1.18
CA TRP A 49 10.38 -3.61 -0.57
C TRP A 49 10.34 -2.42 -1.54
N LEU A 50 10.81 -2.62 -2.78
CA LEU A 50 10.74 -1.61 -3.83
C LEU A 50 9.29 -1.34 -4.25
N CYS A 51 8.49 -2.39 -4.49
CA CYS A 51 7.07 -2.26 -4.83
C CYS A 51 6.30 -1.48 -3.76
N LYS A 52 6.56 -1.76 -2.47
CA LYS A 52 5.96 -1.04 -1.34
C LYS A 52 6.34 0.43 -1.34
N SER A 53 7.62 0.73 -1.53
CA SER A 53 8.11 2.11 -1.53
C SER A 53 7.51 2.91 -2.70
N VAL A 54 7.35 2.27 -3.87
CA VAL A 54 6.67 2.85 -5.04
C VAL A 54 5.18 3.07 -4.76
N ALA A 55 4.50 2.15 -4.07
CA ALA A 55 3.10 2.28 -3.70
C ALA A 55 2.82 3.51 -2.81
N ASP A 56 3.85 4.00 -2.10
CA ASP A 56 3.80 5.18 -1.26
C ASP A 56 4.04 6.50 -2.02
N ILE A 57 4.10 6.52 -3.34
CA ILE A 57 4.19 7.77 -4.14
C ILE A 57 2.85 8.51 -4.11
N HIS A 58 2.86 9.79 -3.75
CA HIS A 58 1.65 10.59 -3.55
C HIS A 58 1.48 11.73 -4.57
N SER A 59 2.54 12.07 -5.32
CA SER A 59 2.46 13.18 -6.29
C SER A 59 1.73 12.84 -7.59
N LEU A 60 1.41 11.56 -7.82
CA LEU A 60 0.72 11.14 -9.03
C LEU A 60 -0.77 11.50 -8.99
N THR A 61 -1.22 12.21 -10.02
CA THR A 61 -2.65 12.48 -10.20
C THR A 61 -3.38 11.21 -10.64
N PRO A 62 -4.72 11.12 -10.44
CA PRO A 62 -5.51 9.99 -10.95
C PRO A 62 -5.29 9.72 -12.44
N HIS A 63 -5.13 10.78 -13.23
CA HIS A 63 -4.84 10.68 -14.67
C HIS A 63 -3.45 10.08 -14.93
N HIS A 64 -2.41 10.52 -14.22
CA HIS A 64 -1.06 9.99 -14.39
C HIS A 64 -0.98 8.49 -14.05
N LYS A 65 -1.60 8.09 -12.93
CA LYS A 65 -1.74 6.68 -12.54
C LYS A 65 -2.39 5.86 -13.65
N LYS A 66 -3.51 6.33 -14.19
CA LYS A 66 -4.22 5.65 -15.28
C LYS A 66 -3.31 5.45 -16.49
N GLU A 67 -2.65 6.52 -16.95
CA GLU A 67 -1.74 6.45 -18.10
C GLU A 67 -0.55 5.50 -17.87
N LEU A 68 -0.02 5.40 -16.64
CA LEU A 68 1.04 4.45 -16.29
C LEU A 68 0.62 3.00 -16.50
N PHE A 69 -0.53 2.59 -15.94
CA PHE A 69 -1.01 1.21 -16.07
C PHE A 69 -1.51 0.90 -17.49
N LEU A 70 -2.14 1.86 -18.17
CA LEU A 70 -2.53 1.70 -19.57
C LEU A 70 -1.33 1.54 -20.51
N ALA A 71 -0.24 2.26 -20.27
CA ALA A 71 0.98 2.11 -21.05
C ALA A 71 1.55 0.69 -20.95
N LEU A 72 1.46 0.05 -19.78
CA LEU A 72 1.82 -1.36 -19.62
C LEU A 72 0.85 -2.29 -20.35
N LEU A 73 -0.47 -2.09 -20.18
CA LEU A 73 -1.50 -2.93 -20.81
C LEU A 73 -1.48 -2.91 -22.35
N ARG A 74 -1.04 -1.78 -22.93
CA ARG A 74 -0.91 -1.58 -24.37
C ARG A 74 0.50 -1.86 -24.89
N SER A 75 1.46 -2.16 -24.02
CA SER A 75 2.81 -2.50 -24.45
C SER A 75 2.79 -3.85 -25.18
N ASN A 76 3.55 -3.94 -26.27
CA ASN A 76 3.61 -5.13 -27.14
C ASN A 76 4.54 -6.22 -26.57
N THR A 77 4.54 -6.37 -25.24
CA THR A 77 5.27 -7.45 -24.57
C THR A 77 4.53 -8.77 -24.76
N ALA A 78 5.17 -9.91 -24.53
CA ALA A 78 4.59 -11.22 -24.83
C ALA A 78 3.43 -11.63 -23.88
N LYS A 79 3.11 -10.85 -22.83
CA LYS A 79 2.20 -11.25 -21.74
C LYS A 79 1.23 -10.16 -21.20
N PRO A 80 0.75 -9.14 -21.97
CA PRO A 80 -0.13 -8.09 -21.45
C PRO A 80 -1.45 -8.66 -20.87
N GLN A 81 -1.86 -9.83 -21.35
CA GLN A 81 -3.05 -10.54 -20.87
C GLN A 81 -2.99 -10.92 -19.39
N ARG A 82 -1.81 -11.17 -18.82
CA ARG A 82 -1.68 -11.51 -17.39
C ARG A 82 -1.96 -10.29 -16.51
N LEU A 83 -1.38 -9.15 -16.85
CA LEU A 83 -1.64 -7.90 -16.12
C LEU A 83 -3.10 -7.47 -16.28
N ALA A 84 -3.64 -7.55 -17.49
CA ALA A 84 -5.05 -7.31 -17.75
C ALA A 84 -5.96 -8.23 -16.93
N ALA A 85 -5.63 -9.52 -16.84
CA ALA A 85 -6.38 -10.47 -16.03
C ALA A 85 -6.42 -10.06 -14.56
N GLN A 86 -5.31 -9.60 -13.99
CA GLN A 86 -5.24 -9.17 -12.61
C GLN A 86 -6.02 -7.87 -12.35
N ILE A 87 -5.97 -6.93 -13.29
CA ILE A 87 -6.78 -5.70 -13.22
C ILE A 87 -8.27 -6.06 -13.27
N LEU A 88 -8.67 -6.97 -14.15
CA LEU A 88 -10.06 -7.44 -14.25
C LEU A 88 -10.50 -8.18 -12.99
N GLN A 89 -9.65 -9.03 -12.41
CA GLN A 89 -9.93 -9.69 -11.14
C GLN A 89 -10.17 -8.66 -10.02
N LEU A 90 -9.29 -7.66 -9.91
CA LEU A 90 -9.43 -6.62 -8.90
C LEU A 90 -10.67 -5.75 -9.12
N LEU A 91 -10.98 -5.43 -10.39
CA LEU A 91 -12.20 -4.74 -10.80
C LEU A 91 -13.44 -5.51 -10.37
N PHE A 92 -13.48 -6.83 -10.61
CA PHE A 92 -14.63 -7.66 -10.26
C PHE A 92 -14.80 -7.81 -8.75
N ASP A 93 -13.71 -7.76 -7.99
CA ASP A 93 -13.73 -7.90 -6.54
C ASP A 93 -14.17 -6.62 -5.84
N LYS A 94 -13.74 -5.46 -6.34
CA LYS A 94 -14.02 -4.18 -5.70
C LYS A 94 -15.17 -3.40 -6.31
N HIS A 95 -15.29 -3.42 -7.64
CA HIS A 95 -16.22 -2.59 -8.40
C HIS A 95 -16.99 -3.40 -9.48
N PRO A 96 -17.64 -4.54 -9.12
CA PRO A 96 -18.33 -5.38 -10.11
C PRO A 96 -19.45 -4.63 -10.87
N HIS A 97 -20.08 -3.65 -10.23
CA HIS A 97 -21.16 -2.84 -10.80
C HIS A 97 -20.72 -1.97 -12.00
N ILE A 98 -19.42 -1.72 -12.19
CA ILE A 98 -18.92 -0.98 -13.35
C ILE A 98 -18.80 -1.92 -14.57
N ALA A 99 -18.49 -3.20 -14.33
CA ALA A 99 -18.41 -4.24 -15.36
C ALA A 99 -19.79 -4.85 -15.71
N GLY A 100 -20.74 -4.84 -14.77
CA GLY A 100 -22.10 -5.38 -14.96
C GLY A 100 -22.84 -4.88 -16.20
N PRO A 101 -22.83 -3.57 -16.54
CA PRO A 101 -23.47 -3.05 -17.74
C PRO A 101 -22.94 -3.65 -19.05
N ILE A 102 -21.65 -4.02 -19.12
CA ILE A 102 -21.08 -4.68 -20.31
C ILE A 102 -21.70 -6.07 -20.49
N ILE A 103 -21.78 -6.82 -19.40
CA ILE A 103 -22.41 -8.15 -19.38
C ILE A 103 -23.91 -8.06 -19.68
N SER A 104 -24.58 -7.07 -19.12
CA SER A 104 -26.01 -6.80 -19.38
C SER A 104 -26.30 -6.58 -20.87
N LYS A 105 -25.44 -5.84 -21.59
CA LYS A 105 -25.59 -5.65 -23.04
C LYS A 105 -25.29 -6.92 -23.85
N LYS A 106 -24.43 -7.78 -23.32
CA LYS A 106 -24.02 -9.05 -23.95
C LYS A 106 -24.59 -10.27 -23.23
N SER A 107 -25.80 -10.15 -22.70
CA SER A 107 -26.41 -11.19 -21.87
C SER A 107 -26.56 -12.53 -22.60
N TYR A 108 -26.74 -12.49 -23.92
CA TYR A 108 -26.81 -13.66 -24.79
C TYR A 108 -25.55 -14.54 -24.75
N LEU A 109 -24.37 -13.98 -24.44
CA LEU A 109 -23.14 -14.78 -24.30
C LEU A 109 -23.18 -15.74 -23.10
N LEU A 110 -24.08 -15.50 -22.14
CA LEU A 110 -24.19 -16.34 -20.95
C LEU A 110 -24.93 -17.66 -21.20
N GLU A 111 -25.48 -17.88 -22.39
CA GLU A 111 -26.01 -19.20 -22.77
C GLU A 111 -24.94 -20.29 -22.56
N GLU A 112 -23.76 -20.10 -23.13
CA GLU A 112 -22.63 -21.03 -23.00
C GLU A 112 -22.06 -21.07 -21.57
N PHE A 113 -22.26 -20.02 -20.78
CA PHE A 113 -21.86 -19.99 -19.36
C PHE A 113 -22.67 -20.95 -18.49
N PHE A 114 -23.96 -21.11 -18.79
CA PHE A 114 -24.88 -21.97 -18.04
C PHE A 114 -24.98 -23.39 -18.62
N LYS A 115 -24.77 -23.54 -19.93
CA LYS A 115 -24.92 -24.80 -20.65
C LYS A 115 -24.08 -25.94 -20.06
N GLY A 116 -24.76 -26.98 -19.61
CA GLY A 116 -24.13 -28.17 -19.01
C GLY A 116 -23.44 -27.91 -17.66
N ASN A 117 -23.67 -26.76 -17.02
CA ASN A 117 -23.05 -26.41 -15.74
C ASN A 117 -24.11 -26.17 -14.65
N THR A 118 -24.55 -27.27 -14.04
CA THR A 118 -25.52 -27.29 -12.93
C THR A 118 -25.13 -26.32 -11.80
N LYS A 119 -23.84 -26.19 -11.49
CA LYS A 119 -23.38 -25.32 -10.40
C LYS A 119 -23.65 -23.85 -10.72
N HIS A 120 -23.34 -23.40 -11.94
CA HIS A 120 -23.61 -22.02 -12.36
C HIS A 120 -25.10 -21.72 -12.35
N ILE A 121 -25.90 -22.65 -12.87
CA ILE A 121 -27.36 -22.55 -12.90
C ILE A 121 -27.90 -22.37 -11.48
N LEU A 122 -27.53 -23.27 -10.57
CA LEU A 122 -28.06 -23.23 -9.20
C LEU A 122 -27.64 -21.97 -8.45
N LEU A 123 -26.39 -21.51 -8.60
CA LEU A 123 -25.90 -20.31 -7.93
C LEU A 123 -26.64 -19.03 -8.37
N TRP A 124 -27.04 -18.94 -9.64
CA TRP A 124 -27.70 -17.75 -10.16
C TRP A 124 -29.23 -17.79 -10.04
N PHE A 125 -29.85 -18.94 -10.32
CA PHE A 125 -31.30 -19.06 -10.50
C PHE A 125 -32.05 -19.64 -9.29
N SER A 126 -31.39 -20.18 -8.26
CA SER A 126 -32.10 -20.85 -7.13
C SER A 126 -32.65 -19.91 -6.06
N ASN A 127 -32.36 -18.60 -6.12
CA ASN A 127 -32.67 -17.66 -5.04
C ASN A 127 -34.11 -17.12 -5.09
N PHE A 128 -35.10 -18.01 -5.02
CA PHE A 128 -36.52 -17.66 -4.95
C PHE A 128 -36.91 -17.27 -3.51
N GLY A 129 -37.49 -16.08 -3.31
CA GLY A 129 -38.03 -15.63 -2.02
C GLY A 129 -39.33 -16.33 -1.63
N GLY A 130 -39.49 -16.64 -0.34
CA GLY A 130 -40.62 -17.43 0.19
C GLY A 130 -41.86 -16.64 0.64
N SER A 131 -41.76 -15.35 0.96
CA SER A 131 -42.89 -14.46 1.24
C SER A 131 -42.42 -13.01 1.43
N GLY A 132 -42.98 -12.07 0.67
CA GLY A 132 -42.76 -10.62 0.85
C GLY A 132 -41.43 -10.07 0.30
N ASP A 133 -40.37 -10.89 0.25
CA ASP A 133 -39.14 -10.55 -0.46
C ASP A 133 -39.24 -10.95 -1.94
N MET A 134 -38.97 -9.99 -2.82
CA MET A 134 -38.84 -10.21 -4.25
C MET A 134 -37.76 -11.26 -4.51
N HIS A 135 -38.00 -12.19 -5.45
CA HIS A 135 -36.95 -13.07 -5.98
C HIS A 135 -35.68 -12.26 -6.29
N PHE A 136 -34.51 -12.88 -6.12
CA PHE A 136 -33.23 -12.20 -6.33
C PHE A 136 -32.60 -12.62 -7.67
N LYS A 137 -31.96 -11.66 -8.35
CA LYS A 137 -31.06 -11.90 -9.50
C LYS A 137 -31.69 -12.77 -10.60
N GLY A 138 -31.09 -13.91 -10.94
CA GLY A 138 -31.56 -14.83 -11.97
C GLY A 138 -32.96 -15.39 -11.71
N ALA A 139 -33.29 -15.73 -10.46
CA ALA A 139 -34.62 -16.21 -10.08
C ALA A 139 -35.72 -15.16 -10.37
N LYS A 140 -35.38 -13.88 -10.19
CA LYS A 140 -36.25 -12.74 -10.51
C LYS A 140 -36.44 -12.57 -12.02
N ALA A 141 -35.36 -12.71 -12.78
CA ALA A 141 -35.43 -12.65 -14.24
C ALA A 141 -36.30 -13.78 -14.78
N LEU A 142 -36.07 -15.01 -14.32
CA LEU A 142 -36.80 -16.20 -14.75
C LEU A 142 -38.30 -16.08 -14.47
N SER A 143 -38.67 -15.75 -13.22
CA SER A 143 -40.07 -15.60 -12.82
C SER A 143 -40.78 -14.48 -13.59
N ARG A 144 -40.14 -13.31 -13.75
CA ARG A 144 -40.72 -12.18 -14.50
C ARG A 144 -40.91 -12.53 -15.97
N PHE A 145 -39.88 -13.07 -16.60
CA PHE A 145 -39.93 -13.44 -18.01
C PHE A 145 -41.00 -14.50 -18.28
N ALA A 146 -41.08 -15.54 -17.43
CA ALA A 146 -42.10 -16.57 -17.53
C ALA A 146 -43.53 -16.02 -17.40
N PHE A 147 -43.76 -15.03 -16.54
CA PHE A 147 -45.07 -14.39 -16.43
C PHE A 147 -45.43 -13.50 -17.62
N VAL A 148 -44.46 -12.76 -18.17
CA VAL A 148 -44.67 -11.89 -19.33
C VAL A 148 -44.92 -12.71 -20.59
N ASN A 149 -44.15 -13.79 -20.79
CA ASN A 149 -44.17 -14.65 -21.98
C ASN A 149 -44.77 -16.03 -21.68
N ARG A 150 -45.90 -16.05 -20.97
CA ARG A 150 -46.57 -17.27 -20.48
C ARG A 150 -46.96 -18.26 -21.57
N ASP A 151 -47.17 -17.78 -22.79
CA ASP A 151 -47.57 -18.55 -23.95
C ASP A 151 -46.42 -19.40 -24.52
N ILE A 152 -45.17 -19.01 -24.26
CA ILE A 152 -43.98 -19.68 -24.79
C ILE A 152 -43.24 -20.40 -23.67
N CYS A 153 -43.18 -19.82 -22.47
CA CYS A 153 -42.28 -20.30 -21.41
C CYS A 153 -42.91 -21.32 -20.46
N TRP A 154 -44.24 -21.36 -20.36
CA TRP A 154 -44.87 -22.00 -19.20
C TRP A 154 -44.88 -23.53 -19.28
N GLU A 155 -44.89 -24.07 -20.50
CA GLU A 155 -44.75 -25.51 -20.74
C GLU A 155 -43.31 -26.00 -20.48
N GLU A 156 -42.34 -25.10 -20.58
CA GLU A 156 -40.92 -25.37 -20.38
C GLU A 156 -40.49 -25.28 -18.89
N LEU A 157 -41.39 -24.86 -17.99
CA LEU A 157 -41.14 -24.83 -16.54
C LEU A 157 -41.32 -26.22 -15.93
N GLU A 158 -40.26 -26.74 -15.31
CA GLU A 158 -40.26 -28.05 -14.69
C GLU A 158 -40.49 -27.94 -13.18
N TRP A 159 -41.42 -28.73 -12.65
CA TRP A 159 -41.82 -28.68 -11.25
C TRP A 159 -41.43 -29.98 -10.55
N ARG A 160 -40.88 -29.88 -9.33
CA ARG A 160 -40.48 -31.06 -8.53
C ARG A 160 -41.65 -31.94 -8.09
N GLY A 161 -42.90 -31.45 -8.21
CA GLY A 161 -44.12 -32.15 -7.82
C GLY A 161 -44.85 -32.84 -9.00
N LYS A 162 -45.78 -33.76 -8.69
CA LYS A 162 -46.52 -34.56 -9.69
C LYS A 162 -47.42 -33.77 -10.66
N HIS A 163 -47.70 -32.51 -10.36
CA HIS A 163 -48.60 -31.68 -11.16
C HIS A 163 -47.96 -30.33 -11.44
N GLY A 164 -47.91 -29.94 -12.71
CA GLY A 164 -47.54 -28.59 -13.11
C GLY A 164 -48.47 -27.56 -12.49
N LYS A 165 -47.94 -26.36 -12.20
CA LYS A 165 -48.70 -25.26 -11.61
C LYS A 165 -49.23 -24.35 -12.72
N SER A 166 -50.53 -24.05 -12.70
CA SER A 166 -51.10 -23.14 -13.70
C SER A 166 -50.63 -21.69 -13.50
N PRO A 167 -50.51 -20.87 -14.56
CA PRO A 167 -50.08 -19.48 -14.44
C PRO A 167 -50.91 -18.66 -13.45
N ALA A 168 -52.23 -18.85 -13.44
CA ALA A 168 -53.14 -18.15 -12.53
C ALA A 168 -52.90 -18.52 -11.05
N MET A 169 -52.54 -19.78 -10.77
CA MET A 169 -52.20 -20.22 -9.41
C MET A 169 -50.87 -19.65 -8.93
N VAL A 170 -49.86 -19.58 -9.81
CA VAL A 170 -48.55 -19.01 -9.44
C VAL A 170 -48.61 -17.50 -9.30
N ALA A 171 -49.42 -16.81 -10.12
CA ALA A 171 -49.64 -15.36 -10.00
C ALA A 171 -50.31 -14.99 -8.67
N THR A 172 -51.23 -15.82 -8.18
CA THR A 172 -51.90 -15.61 -6.89
C THR A 172 -51.03 -16.00 -5.71
N ASN A 173 -50.10 -16.96 -5.87
CA ASN A 173 -49.18 -17.34 -4.82
C ASN A 173 -47.76 -17.66 -5.34
N PRO A 174 -46.88 -16.63 -5.45
CA PRO A 174 -45.53 -16.76 -6.02
C PRO A 174 -44.60 -17.74 -5.31
N HIS A 175 -44.92 -18.17 -4.08
CA HIS A 175 -44.15 -19.19 -3.35
C HIS A 175 -44.00 -20.51 -4.12
N TYR A 176 -44.85 -20.79 -5.12
CA TYR A 176 -44.77 -22.01 -5.91
C TYR A 176 -43.45 -22.11 -6.68
N PHE A 177 -42.76 -20.99 -6.98
CA PHE A 177 -41.43 -21.03 -7.59
C PHE A 177 -40.38 -21.73 -6.71
N LEU A 178 -40.61 -21.92 -5.41
CA LEU A 178 -39.75 -22.75 -4.56
C LEU A 178 -39.79 -24.24 -4.95
N ASP A 179 -40.89 -24.68 -5.59
CA ASP A 179 -41.07 -26.04 -6.08
C ASP A 179 -40.50 -26.25 -7.49
N LEU A 180 -39.91 -25.20 -8.10
CA LEU A 180 -39.36 -25.26 -9.45
C LEU A 180 -38.08 -26.11 -9.45
N ASP A 181 -37.98 -27.03 -10.42
CA ASP A 181 -36.73 -27.67 -10.76
C ASP A 181 -35.90 -26.71 -11.63
N VAL A 182 -35.09 -25.90 -10.95
CA VAL A 182 -34.32 -24.81 -11.56
C VAL A 182 -33.34 -25.32 -12.61
N GLU A 183 -32.71 -26.46 -12.35
CA GLU A 183 -31.72 -27.05 -13.27
C GLU A 183 -32.39 -27.40 -14.59
N LYS A 184 -33.41 -28.26 -14.52
CA LYS A 184 -34.14 -28.73 -15.70
C LYS A 184 -34.87 -27.60 -16.43
N THR A 185 -35.41 -26.64 -15.70
CA THR A 185 -36.05 -25.45 -16.29
C THR A 185 -35.05 -24.61 -17.09
N VAL A 186 -33.86 -24.37 -16.55
CA VAL A 186 -32.84 -23.58 -17.25
C VAL A 186 -32.28 -24.34 -18.45
N GLU A 187 -32.14 -25.67 -18.36
CA GLU A 187 -31.80 -26.51 -19.51
C GLU A 187 -32.85 -26.42 -20.63
N ASN A 188 -34.15 -26.50 -20.29
CA ASN A 188 -35.22 -26.29 -21.25
C ASN A 188 -35.16 -24.89 -21.88
N PHE A 189 -34.84 -23.85 -21.09
CA PHE A 189 -34.72 -22.48 -21.60
C PHE A 189 -33.51 -22.29 -22.51
N LEU A 190 -32.41 -23.04 -22.29
CA LEU A 190 -31.26 -23.05 -23.19
C LEU A 190 -31.59 -23.69 -24.55
N GLU A 191 -32.50 -24.68 -24.58
CA GLU A 191 -32.85 -25.42 -25.81
C GLU A 191 -34.05 -24.81 -26.56
N TYR A 192 -35.09 -24.43 -25.82
CA TYR A 192 -36.42 -24.12 -26.38
C TYR A 192 -36.84 -22.65 -26.22
N VAL A 193 -36.13 -21.85 -25.41
CA VAL A 193 -36.51 -20.44 -25.13
C VAL A 193 -35.31 -19.48 -25.27
N PRO A 194 -34.69 -19.37 -26.46
CA PRO A 194 -33.52 -18.52 -26.68
C PRO A 194 -33.79 -17.02 -26.40
N GLU A 195 -35.05 -16.57 -26.52
CA GLU A 195 -35.46 -15.19 -26.29
C GLU A 195 -35.20 -14.73 -24.85
N PHE A 196 -35.14 -15.66 -23.89
CA PHE A 196 -34.84 -15.34 -22.50
C PHE A 196 -33.45 -14.70 -22.34
N TRP A 197 -32.45 -15.21 -23.04
CA TRP A 197 -31.05 -14.80 -22.87
C TRP A 197 -30.75 -13.42 -23.47
N SER A 198 -31.60 -12.96 -24.39
CA SER A 198 -31.59 -11.61 -24.95
C SER A 198 -32.66 -10.69 -24.35
N SER A 199 -33.39 -11.17 -23.33
CA SER A 199 -34.51 -10.43 -22.73
C SER A 199 -34.06 -9.26 -21.86
N THR A 200 -34.97 -8.29 -21.68
CA THR A 200 -34.76 -7.17 -20.78
C THR A 200 -34.67 -7.61 -19.32
N GLU A 201 -35.44 -8.62 -18.94
CA GLU A 201 -35.54 -9.16 -17.58
C GLU A 201 -34.22 -9.80 -17.16
N PHE A 202 -33.62 -10.58 -18.06
CA PHE A 202 -32.32 -11.19 -17.81
C PHE A 202 -31.21 -10.15 -17.84
N SER A 203 -31.18 -9.28 -18.86
CA SER A 203 -30.20 -8.20 -18.97
C SER A 203 -30.18 -7.28 -17.74
N GLU A 204 -31.35 -6.90 -17.20
CA GLU A 204 -31.44 -6.07 -16.00
C GLU A 204 -30.88 -6.75 -14.75
N SER A 205 -31.00 -8.09 -14.65
CA SER A 205 -30.48 -8.84 -13.51
C SER A 205 -28.94 -8.85 -13.43
N LEU A 206 -28.27 -8.52 -14.53
CA LEU A 206 -26.80 -8.57 -14.67
C LEU A 206 -26.13 -7.21 -14.42
N LYS A 207 -26.90 -6.12 -14.40
CA LYS A 207 -26.36 -4.74 -14.33
C LYS A 207 -25.54 -4.46 -13.07
N ASP A 208 -25.81 -5.16 -11.97
CA ASP A 208 -25.06 -5.00 -10.71
C ASP A 208 -23.70 -5.71 -10.71
N GLY A 209 -23.41 -6.53 -11.75
CA GLY A 209 -22.17 -7.26 -11.90
C GLY A 209 -21.99 -8.43 -10.92
N THR A 210 -23.01 -8.79 -10.13
CA THR A 210 -22.88 -9.85 -9.12
C THR A 210 -22.74 -11.24 -9.72
N ILE A 211 -23.00 -11.40 -11.02
CA ILE A 211 -22.74 -12.65 -11.75
C ILE A 211 -21.23 -12.95 -11.85
N LEU A 212 -20.39 -11.90 -11.87
CA LEU A 212 -18.93 -12.01 -12.04
C LEU A 212 -18.27 -12.85 -10.94
N SER A 213 -18.87 -12.91 -9.75
CA SER A 213 -18.36 -13.68 -8.62
C SER A 213 -18.64 -15.19 -8.71
N ILE A 214 -19.52 -15.65 -9.62
CA ILE A 214 -19.84 -17.08 -9.76
C ILE A 214 -18.63 -17.85 -10.28
N ASP A 215 -18.01 -17.32 -11.34
CA ASP A 215 -16.80 -17.89 -11.95
C ASP A 215 -15.94 -16.76 -12.52
N LYS A 216 -15.07 -16.20 -11.66
CA LYS A 216 -14.19 -15.10 -12.03
C LYS A 216 -13.28 -15.46 -13.20
N THR A 217 -12.85 -16.73 -13.31
CA THR A 217 -11.92 -17.16 -14.35
C THR A 217 -12.57 -17.05 -15.72
N TYR A 218 -13.80 -17.58 -15.85
CA TYR A 218 -14.59 -17.46 -17.08
C TYR A 218 -14.78 -15.99 -17.49
N PHE A 219 -15.18 -15.13 -16.55
CA PHE A 219 -15.42 -13.73 -16.86
C PHE A 219 -14.15 -12.97 -17.20
N VAL A 220 -13.02 -13.29 -16.57
CA VAL A 220 -11.72 -12.69 -16.92
C VAL A 220 -11.33 -13.07 -18.34
N GLU A 221 -11.41 -14.35 -18.72
CA GLU A 221 -11.11 -14.81 -20.08
C GLU A 221 -12.01 -14.15 -21.12
N MET A 222 -13.32 -14.07 -20.84
CA MET A 222 -14.26 -13.39 -21.70
C MET A 222 -13.94 -11.89 -21.84
N PHE A 223 -13.63 -11.17 -20.75
CA PHE A 223 -13.26 -9.76 -20.83
C PHE A 223 -11.93 -9.54 -21.55
N LEU A 224 -10.94 -10.44 -21.41
CA LEU A 224 -9.70 -10.40 -22.18
C LEU A 224 -9.96 -10.53 -23.68
N ASP A 225 -10.87 -11.42 -24.07
CA ASP A 225 -11.30 -11.55 -25.46
C ASP A 225 -11.97 -10.27 -25.96
N LEU A 226 -12.86 -9.68 -25.15
CA LEU A 226 -13.49 -8.39 -25.50
C LEU A 226 -12.46 -7.25 -25.62
N MET A 227 -11.40 -7.24 -24.82
CA MET A 227 -10.36 -6.22 -24.85
C MET A 227 -9.41 -6.36 -26.04
N TYR A 228 -8.91 -7.57 -26.29
CA TYR A 228 -7.78 -7.79 -27.20
C TYR A 228 -8.17 -8.44 -28.53
N LYS A 229 -9.25 -9.24 -28.58
CA LYS A 229 -9.75 -9.83 -29.84
C LYS A 229 -10.77 -8.91 -30.49
N ASP A 230 -11.73 -8.40 -29.72
CA ASP A 230 -12.83 -7.57 -30.23
C ASP A 230 -12.51 -6.06 -30.19
N ASP A 231 -11.44 -5.65 -29.50
CA ASP A 231 -11.05 -4.25 -29.26
C ASP A 231 -12.22 -3.34 -28.83
N MET A 232 -13.01 -3.83 -27.87
CA MET A 232 -14.19 -3.12 -27.41
C MET A 232 -13.83 -1.90 -26.57
N LYS A 233 -14.09 -0.71 -27.13
CA LYS A 233 -13.91 0.57 -26.44
C LYS A 233 -14.62 0.64 -25.08
N GLU A 234 -15.83 0.09 -24.96
CA GLU A 234 -16.59 0.13 -23.70
C GLU A 234 -15.86 -0.56 -22.54
N VAL A 235 -15.09 -1.63 -22.83
CA VAL A 235 -14.31 -2.34 -21.82
C VAL A 235 -13.11 -1.50 -21.38
N TRP A 236 -12.42 -0.87 -22.33
CA TRP A 236 -11.32 0.05 -22.04
C TRP A 236 -11.81 1.26 -21.22
N ASP A 237 -12.98 1.82 -21.54
CA ASP A 237 -13.58 2.92 -20.78
C ASP A 237 -13.86 2.53 -19.32
N VAL A 238 -14.32 1.29 -19.06
CA VAL A 238 -14.50 0.77 -17.70
C VAL A 238 -13.18 0.62 -16.95
N ILE A 239 -12.13 0.13 -17.63
CA ILE A 239 -10.79 0.03 -17.04
C ILE A 239 -10.23 1.42 -16.73
N ASP A 240 -10.43 2.40 -17.62
CA ASP A 240 -10.02 3.78 -17.43
C ASP A 240 -10.66 4.36 -16.15
N VAL A 241 -11.97 4.19 -15.98
CA VAL A 241 -12.70 4.65 -14.78
C VAL A 241 -12.15 3.98 -13.53
N PHE A 242 -12.01 2.65 -13.53
CA PHE A 242 -11.49 1.90 -12.40
C PHE A 242 -10.07 2.32 -12.00
N LEU A 243 -9.17 2.45 -12.97
CA LEU A 243 -7.80 2.91 -12.72
C LEU A 243 -7.77 4.35 -12.21
N MET A 244 -8.72 5.21 -12.56
CA MET A 244 -8.84 6.56 -11.99
C MET A 244 -9.39 6.56 -10.56
N GLU A 245 -10.35 5.70 -10.23
CA GLU A 245 -11.00 5.65 -8.92
C GLU A 245 -10.16 4.95 -7.84
N GLU A 246 -9.51 3.83 -8.17
CA GLU A 246 -8.74 3.04 -7.18
C GLU A 246 -7.50 3.75 -6.65
N SER A 247 -7.10 3.50 -5.40
CA SER A 247 -5.89 4.14 -4.87
C SER A 247 -4.62 3.63 -5.58
N PHE A 248 -3.64 4.51 -5.83
CA PHE A 248 -2.36 4.11 -6.44
C PHE A 248 -1.67 3.02 -5.62
N SER A 249 -1.67 3.18 -4.29
CA SER A 249 -1.11 2.21 -3.36
C SER A 249 -1.76 0.82 -3.50
N THR A 250 -3.09 0.74 -3.56
CA THR A 250 -3.77 -0.54 -3.78
C THR A 250 -3.35 -1.20 -5.09
N LEU A 251 -3.39 -0.44 -6.19
CA LEU A 251 -2.99 -0.95 -7.50
C LEU A 251 -1.55 -1.45 -7.49
N CYS A 252 -0.63 -0.70 -6.87
CA CYS A 252 0.76 -1.11 -6.79
C CYS A 252 0.95 -2.41 -5.99
N HIS A 253 0.30 -2.52 -4.83
CA HIS A 253 0.39 -3.72 -4.00
C HIS A 253 -0.12 -4.99 -4.69
N HIS A 254 -1.16 -4.87 -5.54
CA HIS A 254 -1.74 -6.02 -6.22
C HIS A 254 -1.04 -6.34 -7.55
N LEU A 255 -0.62 -5.31 -8.29
CA LEU A 255 -0.14 -5.45 -9.66
C LEU A 255 1.39 -5.54 -9.74
N LEU A 256 2.14 -4.68 -9.04
CA LEU A 256 3.61 -4.63 -9.20
C LEU A 256 4.31 -5.87 -8.65
N VAL A 257 3.74 -6.48 -7.60
CA VAL A 257 4.26 -7.73 -7.03
C VAL A 257 4.19 -8.87 -8.04
N ALA A 258 3.20 -8.85 -8.93
CA ALA A 258 2.96 -9.91 -9.89
C ALA A 258 3.70 -9.76 -11.22
N LEU A 259 4.29 -8.59 -11.49
CA LEU A 259 5.05 -8.33 -12.71
C LEU A 259 6.29 -9.25 -12.80
N GLU A 260 6.87 -9.41 -13.97
CA GLU A 260 8.25 -9.92 -14.11
C GLU A 260 9.24 -8.75 -13.91
N GLU A 261 10.53 -9.03 -13.69
CA GLU A 261 11.52 -7.97 -13.44
C GLU A 261 11.65 -7.01 -14.63
N GLU A 262 11.56 -7.53 -15.85
CA GLU A 262 11.57 -6.73 -17.08
C GLU A 262 10.38 -5.77 -17.13
N GLU A 263 9.17 -6.25 -16.79
CA GLU A 263 7.95 -5.46 -16.77
C GLU A 263 7.98 -4.41 -15.64
N LEU A 264 8.52 -4.78 -14.48
CA LEU A 264 8.73 -3.85 -13.36
C LEU A 264 9.72 -2.74 -13.76
N SER A 265 10.81 -3.09 -14.46
CA SER A 265 11.77 -2.10 -14.97
C SER A 265 11.08 -1.12 -15.91
N VAL A 266 10.28 -1.61 -16.87
CA VAL A 266 9.51 -0.75 -17.79
C VAL A 266 8.56 0.17 -17.02
N PHE A 267 7.87 -0.34 -15.99
CA PHE A 267 7.01 0.49 -15.15
C PHE A 267 7.79 1.61 -14.45
N LEU A 268 8.92 1.26 -13.83
CA LEU A 268 9.78 2.22 -13.13
C LEU A 268 10.33 3.30 -14.08
N ASP A 269 10.64 2.94 -15.33
CA ASP A 269 11.10 3.90 -16.35
C ASP A 269 10.00 4.86 -16.82
N LEU A 270 8.73 4.47 -16.70
CA LEU A 270 7.60 5.32 -17.08
C LEU A 270 7.24 6.34 -15.98
N ILE A 271 7.43 6.01 -14.70
CA ILE A 271 7.09 6.88 -13.55
C ILE A 271 7.68 8.29 -13.69
N PRO A 272 8.98 8.49 -13.99
CA PRO A 272 9.61 9.81 -14.08
C PRO A 272 8.92 10.81 -15.01
N ARG A 273 8.23 10.32 -16.06
CA ARG A 273 7.50 11.19 -17.01
C ARG A 273 6.35 11.94 -16.37
N TYR A 274 5.84 11.42 -15.27
CA TYR A 274 4.68 11.97 -14.55
C TYR A 274 5.03 12.57 -13.19
N LEU A 275 6.28 12.43 -12.77
CA LEU A 275 6.81 13.05 -11.56
C LEU A 275 7.33 14.45 -11.88
N ASN A 276 6.96 15.43 -11.06
CA ASN A 276 7.57 16.76 -11.09
C ASN A 276 7.98 17.18 -9.67
N PRO A 277 8.97 16.51 -9.07
CA PRO A 277 9.36 16.79 -7.70
C PRO A 277 10.09 18.14 -7.65
N ARG A 278 9.49 19.12 -6.96
CA ARG A 278 10.18 20.38 -6.65
C ARG A 278 11.00 20.20 -5.38
N LEU A 279 12.30 20.50 -5.44
CA LEU A 279 13.19 20.51 -4.27
C LEU A 279 12.65 21.38 -3.11
N GLU A 280 11.91 22.44 -3.42
CA GLU A 280 11.32 23.34 -2.42
C GLU A 280 10.19 22.70 -1.59
N THR A 281 9.60 21.59 -2.08
CA THR A 281 8.54 20.86 -1.37
C THR A 281 9.06 19.74 -0.45
N MET A 282 10.39 19.61 -0.35
CA MET A 282 11.07 18.60 0.46
C MET A 282 10.72 18.73 1.95
N LYS A 283 10.06 17.71 2.50
CA LYS A 283 9.82 17.56 3.94
C LYS A 283 10.44 16.24 4.41
N PHE A 284 11.12 16.30 5.55
CA PHE A 284 11.68 15.10 6.17
C PHE A 284 10.59 14.06 6.49
N ASP A 285 9.43 14.54 6.97
CA ASP A 285 8.29 13.71 7.39
C ASP A 285 7.62 12.93 6.25
N ARG A 286 8.09 13.04 5.00
CA ARG A 286 7.58 12.27 3.85
C ARG A 286 8.69 11.52 3.11
N PRO A 287 9.03 10.29 3.57
CA PRO A 287 10.01 9.43 2.92
C PRO A 287 9.75 9.21 1.42
N SER A 288 8.48 9.13 1.01
CA SER A 288 8.11 8.89 -0.39
C SER A 288 8.49 10.01 -1.35
N SER A 289 8.58 11.25 -0.89
CA SER A 289 9.02 12.38 -1.72
C SER A 289 10.46 12.20 -2.23
N TRP A 290 11.29 11.44 -1.50
CA TRP A 290 12.67 11.14 -1.88
C TRP A 290 12.76 10.08 -2.96
N LEU A 291 11.95 9.03 -2.86
CA LEU A 291 11.86 8.03 -3.91
C LEU A 291 11.44 8.67 -5.22
N GLU A 292 10.49 9.61 -5.18
CA GLU A 292 10.08 10.36 -6.37
C GLU A 292 11.23 11.17 -6.99
N ILE A 293 12.03 11.86 -6.18
CA ILE A 293 13.23 12.57 -6.66
C ILE A 293 14.23 11.59 -7.26
N LEU A 294 14.48 10.48 -6.59
CA LEU A 294 15.38 9.44 -7.04
C LEU A 294 14.95 8.91 -8.39
N LEU A 295 13.70 8.46 -8.52
CA LEU A 295 13.16 7.98 -9.80
C LEU A 295 13.27 9.06 -10.88
N SER A 296 12.95 10.33 -10.57
CA SER A 296 13.06 11.43 -11.53
C SER A 296 14.49 11.70 -12.02
N LYS A 297 15.49 11.53 -11.14
CA LYS A 297 16.91 11.80 -11.43
C LYS A 297 17.64 10.58 -12.00
N CYS A 298 17.11 9.38 -11.78
CA CYS A 298 17.70 8.11 -12.21
C CYS A 298 17.14 7.60 -13.55
N HIS A 299 16.25 8.37 -14.21
CA HIS A 299 15.65 8.01 -15.49
C HIS A 299 16.72 7.55 -16.52
N ASN A 300 16.52 6.35 -17.07
CA ASN A 300 17.35 5.68 -18.09
C ASN A 300 18.80 5.31 -17.68
N ASN A 301 19.18 5.43 -16.42
CA ASN A 301 20.59 5.32 -16.01
C ASN A 301 20.90 4.19 -15.01
N GLY A 302 19.90 3.51 -14.44
CA GLY A 302 20.11 2.49 -13.42
C GLY A 302 19.60 1.12 -13.84
N SER A 303 20.34 0.05 -13.51
CA SER A 303 19.77 -1.30 -13.58
C SER A 303 18.74 -1.49 -12.47
N ILE A 304 17.84 -2.47 -12.63
CA ILE A 304 16.90 -2.83 -11.55
C ILE A 304 17.66 -3.18 -10.26
N ASP A 305 18.84 -3.80 -10.37
CA ASP A 305 19.72 -4.14 -9.25
C ASP A 305 20.14 -2.91 -8.45
N GLU A 306 20.55 -1.84 -9.14
CA GLU A 306 20.92 -0.59 -8.50
C GLU A 306 19.74 0.06 -7.78
N LEU A 307 18.53 -0.02 -8.35
CA LEU A 307 17.31 0.48 -7.70
C LEU A 307 16.92 -0.35 -6.48
N LEU A 308 17.04 -1.68 -6.55
CA LEU A 308 16.79 -2.58 -5.41
C LEU A 308 17.72 -2.28 -4.25
N LEU A 309 19.03 -2.22 -4.52
CA LEU A 309 20.03 -1.89 -3.51
C LEU A 309 19.78 -0.49 -2.92
N LEU A 310 19.58 0.50 -3.79
CA LEU A 310 19.39 1.88 -3.36
C LEU A 310 18.14 2.01 -2.48
N ASN A 311 17.04 1.38 -2.86
CA ASN A 311 15.81 1.33 -2.07
C ASN A 311 16.03 0.65 -0.72
N ALA A 312 16.77 -0.47 -0.69
CA ALA A 312 17.08 -1.19 0.54
C ALA A 312 17.89 -0.33 1.53
N VAL A 313 18.94 0.34 1.07
CA VAL A 313 19.81 1.13 1.96
C VAL A 313 19.19 2.46 2.39
N THR A 314 18.30 3.03 1.57
CA THR A 314 17.70 4.37 1.85
C THR A 314 16.32 4.33 2.47
N PHE A 315 15.39 3.53 1.94
CA PHE A 315 13.98 3.55 2.34
C PHE A 315 13.59 2.38 3.22
N GLN A 316 14.30 1.26 3.11
CA GLN A 316 14.02 0.02 3.84
C GLN A 316 15.21 -0.38 4.72
N SER A 317 15.88 0.64 5.28
CA SER A 317 17.13 0.47 6.04
C SER A 317 16.99 -0.42 7.27
N ARG A 318 15.82 -0.39 7.92
CA ARG A 318 15.46 -1.27 9.04
C ARG A 318 15.29 -2.72 8.58
N GLN A 319 14.61 -2.95 7.46
CA GLN A 319 14.39 -4.28 6.90
C GLN A 319 15.72 -4.89 6.44
N LEU A 320 16.58 -4.11 5.79
CA LEU A 320 17.93 -4.55 5.43
C LEU A 320 18.76 -4.91 6.67
N LEU A 321 18.61 -4.19 7.77
CA LEU A 321 19.29 -4.49 9.02
C LEU A 321 18.79 -5.78 9.67
N LEU A 322 17.48 -6.03 9.64
CA LEU A 322 16.90 -7.31 10.09
C LEU A 322 17.43 -8.47 9.25
N LEU A 323 17.46 -8.29 7.92
CA LEU A 323 18.04 -9.27 7.00
C LEU A 323 19.50 -9.60 7.36
N VAL A 324 20.33 -8.58 7.60
CA VAL A 324 21.74 -8.80 8.02
C VAL A 324 21.83 -9.52 9.37
N ARG A 325 20.89 -9.30 10.30
CA ARG A 325 20.93 -9.95 11.61
C ARG A 325 20.51 -11.41 11.56
N GLU A 326 19.47 -11.70 10.80
CA GLU A 326 18.84 -13.01 10.74
C GLU A 326 19.58 -13.94 9.79
N GLU A 327 20.00 -13.45 8.62
CA GLU A 327 20.47 -14.30 7.52
C GLU A 327 21.97 -14.25 7.26
N ALA A 328 22.67 -13.18 7.67
CA ALA A 328 24.12 -13.11 7.47
C ALA A 328 24.88 -14.01 8.46
N ASP A 329 25.95 -14.63 8.00
CA ASP A 329 26.82 -15.43 8.86
C ASP A 329 27.66 -14.54 9.80
N GLU A 330 28.31 -15.15 10.81
CA GLU A 330 29.10 -14.38 11.78
C GLU A 330 30.33 -13.69 11.17
N GLU A 331 30.87 -14.23 10.06
CA GLU A 331 32.01 -13.63 9.35
C GLU A 331 31.56 -12.37 8.59
N GLU A 332 30.43 -12.43 7.89
CA GLU A 332 29.78 -11.34 7.19
C GLU A 332 29.35 -10.25 8.18
N LYS A 333 28.77 -10.61 9.33
CA LYS A 333 28.40 -9.68 10.39
C LYS A 333 29.60 -8.92 10.93
N GLU A 334 30.70 -9.62 11.24
CA GLU A 334 31.93 -8.98 11.73
C GLU A 334 32.57 -8.10 10.65
N LYS A 335 32.54 -8.54 9.39
CA LYS A 335 33.01 -7.75 8.26
C LYS A 335 32.21 -6.47 8.09
N ILE A 336 30.87 -6.55 8.10
CA ILE A 336 29.97 -5.38 8.04
C ILE A 336 30.25 -4.43 9.21
N ARG A 337 30.39 -4.96 10.42
CA ARG A 337 30.70 -4.18 11.63
C ARG A 337 32.01 -3.40 11.49
N SER A 338 33.07 -4.07 11.04
CA SER A 338 34.39 -3.48 10.81
C SER A 338 34.31 -2.35 9.77
N ILE A 339 33.67 -2.60 8.63
CA ILE A 339 33.53 -1.62 7.55
C ILE A 339 32.69 -0.42 8.02
N ALA A 340 31.56 -0.65 8.70
CA ALA A 340 30.69 0.41 9.19
C ALA A 340 31.40 1.32 10.21
N SER A 341 32.24 0.73 11.07
CA SER A 341 33.06 1.48 12.04
C SER A 341 34.12 2.34 11.34
N GLN A 342 34.78 1.81 10.31
CA GLN A 342 35.75 2.55 9.50
C GLN A 342 35.09 3.70 8.75
N ILE A 343 33.90 3.49 8.15
CA ILE A 343 33.10 4.53 7.51
C ILE A 343 32.78 5.64 8.51
N CYS A 344 32.21 5.32 9.67
CA CYS A 344 31.86 6.32 10.68
C CYS A 344 33.08 7.10 11.19
N THR A 345 34.24 6.43 11.30
CA THR A 345 35.50 7.08 11.66
C THR A 345 35.94 8.07 10.59
N LEU A 346 35.88 7.70 9.31
CA LEU A 346 36.25 8.57 8.19
C LEU A 346 35.32 9.77 8.04
N ILE A 347 34.01 9.58 8.25
CA ILE A 347 33.03 10.69 8.27
C ILE A 347 33.45 11.73 9.33
N ASN A 348 33.80 11.29 10.54
CA ASN A 348 34.27 12.19 11.61
C ASN A 348 35.57 12.94 11.24
N CYS A 349 36.45 12.34 10.44
CA CYS A 349 37.73 12.92 10.06
C CYS A 349 37.64 13.93 8.90
N GLY A 350 36.64 13.81 8.00
CA GLY A 350 36.68 14.53 6.73
C GLY A 350 35.35 14.65 5.99
N PHE A 351 34.23 14.83 6.69
CA PHE A 351 32.89 14.90 6.09
C PHE A 351 32.78 15.91 4.93
N ALA A 352 33.35 17.12 5.05
CA ALA A 352 33.30 18.14 4.00
C ALA A 352 33.94 17.68 2.68
N THR A 353 35.09 17.00 2.76
CA THR A 353 35.80 16.43 1.61
C THR A 353 34.99 15.30 0.98
N ILE A 354 34.40 14.43 1.80
CA ILE A 354 33.56 13.32 1.34
C ILE A 354 32.30 13.85 0.63
N LEU A 355 31.66 14.88 1.20
CA LEU A 355 30.46 15.50 0.63
C LEU A 355 30.77 16.19 -0.70
N GLY A 356 31.90 16.92 -0.79
CA GLY A 356 32.37 17.54 -2.03
C GLY A 356 32.67 16.52 -3.12
N GLU A 357 33.27 15.38 -2.77
CA GLU A 357 33.50 14.27 -3.70
C GLU A 357 32.18 13.62 -4.15
N CYS A 358 31.19 13.49 -3.26
CA CYS A 358 29.86 12.99 -3.62
C CYS A 358 29.14 13.94 -4.58
N ALA A 359 29.24 15.25 -4.37
CA ALA A 359 28.62 16.28 -5.22
C ALA A 359 29.17 16.30 -6.66
N ARG A 360 30.42 15.86 -6.87
CA ARG A 360 31.04 15.77 -8.21
C ARG A 360 30.54 14.57 -9.03
N ARG A 361 29.77 13.65 -8.45
CA ARG A 361 29.33 12.40 -9.09
C ARG A 361 27.98 12.54 -9.79
N LYS A 362 27.64 11.53 -10.60
CA LYS A 362 26.29 11.37 -11.13
C LYS A 362 25.30 11.17 -9.98
N SER A 363 24.09 11.71 -10.14
CA SER A 363 23.05 11.71 -9.10
C SER A 363 22.78 10.32 -8.48
N LEU A 364 22.73 9.27 -9.30
CA LEU A 364 22.49 7.90 -8.83
C LEU A 364 23.62 7.40 -7.91
N GLU A 365 24.87 7.56 -8.34
CA GLU A 365 26.04 7.10 -7.58
C GLU A 365 26.21 7.90 -6.28
N MET A 366 25.97 9.21 -6.35
CA MET A 366 25.93 10.09 -5.18
C MET A 366 24.87 9.63 -4.16
N MET A 367 23.63 9.39 -4.60
CA MET A 367 22.55 8.92 -3.72
C MET A 367 22.88 7.57 -3.08
N LYS A 368 23.47 6.65 -3.86
CA LYS A 368 23.94 5.36 -3.35
C LYS A 368 25.00 5.52 -2.26
N PHE A 369 25.98 6.38 -2.48
CA PHE A 369 27.05 6.62 -1.50
C PHE A 369 26.51 7.22 -0.21
N LEU A 370 25.64 8.22 -0.30
CA LEU A 370 25.00 8.81 0.87
C LEU A 370 24.10 7.79 1.60
N GLY A 371 23.37 6.95 0.86
CA GLY A 371 22.53 5.90 1.42
C GLY A 371 23.34 4.85 2.19
N LEU A 372 24.44 4.38 1.62
CA LEU A 372 25.36 3.44 2.28
C LEU A 372 26.01 4.05 3.53
N GLN A 373 26.40 5.33 3.48
CA GLN A 373 26.94 6.05 4.64
C GLN A 373 25.89 6.15 5.76
N ALA A 374 24.65 6.50 5.42
CA ALA A 374 23.57 6.59 6.39
C ALA A 374 23.24 5.20 6.97
N TRP A 375 23.19 4.16 6.14
CA TRP A 375 22.97 2.80 6.62
C TRP A 375 24.10 2.30 7.54
N ALA A 376 25.37 2.59 7.21
CA ALA A 376 26.49 2.29 8.11
C ALA A 376 26.36 3.02 9.46
N LEU A 377 25.87 4.26 9.45
CA LEU A 377 25.55 5.02 10.65
C LEU A 377 24.40 4.39 11.44
N HIS A 378 23.33 3.93 10.77
CA HIS A 378 22.22 3.18 11.39
C HIS A 378 22.76 1.95 12.14
N PHE A 379 23.57 1.14 11.45
CA PHE A 379 24.18 -0.06 12.03
C PHE A 379 24.99 0.27 13.30
N GLN A 380 25.86 1.28 13.22
CA GLN A 380 26.69 1.71 14.35
C GLN A 380 25.87 2.31 15.50
N LEU A 381 24.82 3.09 15.21
CA LEU A 381 23.93 3.64 16.22
C LEU A 381 23.27 2.53 17.04
N LEU A 382 22.84 1.46 16.37
CA LEU A 382 22.17 0.34 17.02
C LEU A 382 23.12 -0.51 17.86
N GLU A 383 24.38 -0.68 17.45
CA GLU A 383 25.37 -1.41 18.25
C GLU A 383 25.88 -0.59 19.44
N ALA A 384 26.18 0.70 19.23
CA ALA A 384 26.87 1.54 20.21
C ALA A 384 25.95 2.20 21.25
N PHE A 385 24.64 2.37 20.96
CA PHE A 385 23.73 3.14 21.81
C PHE A 385 22.59 2.29 22.35
N GLN A 386 22.83 1.69 23.53
CA GLN A 386 21.86 0.81 24.21
C GLN A 386 21.27 1.43 25.48
N THR A 387 21.83 2.54 25.96
CA THR A 387 21.39 3.18 27.22
C THR A 387 20.77 4.55 26.96
N PRO A 388 19.76 4.97 27.74
CA PRO A 388 19.19 6.32 27.67
C PRO A 388 20.25 7.43 27.74
N ALA A 389 21.23 7.28 28.63
CA ALA A 389 22.32 8.23 28.81
C ALA A 389 23.20 8.37 27.55
N SER A 390 23.46 7.26 26.84
CA SER A 390 24.21 7.29 25.58
C SER A 390 23.47 8.07 24.49
N TRP A 391 22.14 7.89 24.38
CA TRP A 391 21.30 8.63 23.43
C TRP A 391 21.25 10.12 23.75
N GLU A 392 21.04 10.48 25.02
CA GLU A 392 20.99 11.88 25.46
C GLU A 392 22.33 12.60 25.24
N SER A 393 23.45 11.89 25.46
CA SER A 393 24.77 12.41 25.14
C SER A 393 24.97 12.65 23.64
N LEU A 394 24.46 11.75 22.78
CA LEU A 394 24.52 11.92 21.32
C LEU A 394 23.70 13.12 20.87
N PHE A 395 22.49 13.29 21.43
CA PHE A 395 21.63 14.42 21.10
C PHE A 395 22.28 15.74 21.49
N ALA A 396 22.78 15.82 22.72
CA ALA A 396 23.46 17.01 23.22
C ALA A 396 24.72 17.35 22.38
N SER A 397 25.53 16.36 22.02
CA SER A 397 26.76 16.60 21.26
C SER A 397 26.51 17.02 19.82
N ASN A 398 25.34 16.69 19.25
CA ASN A 398 24.95 17.01 17.88
C ASN A 398 23.92 18.14 17.78
N GLY A 399 23.61 18.82 18.90
CA GLY A 399 22.66 19.93 18.92
C GLY A 399 21.21 19.54 18.66
N ILE A 400 20.84 18.27 18.87
CA ILE A 400 19.45 17.81 18.78
C ILE A 400 18.75 18.13 20.12
N GLY A 401 17.68 18.93 20.07
CA GLY A 401 16.85 19.16 21.25
C GLY A 401 15.98 17.94 21.54
N PHE A 402 15.88 17.52 22.79
CA PHE A 402 15.08 16.35 23.18
C PHE A 402 14.25 16.60 24.44
N ARG A 403 13.10 15.92 24.55
CA ARG A 403 12.25 15.88 25.75
C ARG A 403 11.89 14.43 26.08
N LYS A 404 11.96 14.04 27.35
CA LYS A 404 11.53 12.69 27.78
C LYS A 404 10.02 12.61 27.87
N CYS A 405 9.42 11.64 27.20
CA CYS A 405 8.05 11.21 27.42
C CYS A 405 8.04 10.19 28.56
N GLY A 406 7.54 10.57 29.73
CA GLY A 406 7.35 9.63 30.84
C GLY A 406 6.13 8.72 30.58
N ASN A 407 6.19 7.48 31.09
CA ASN A 407 5.05 6.56 31.11
C ASN A 407 3.88 7.21 31.86
N TYR A 408 2.73 7.34 31.18
CA TYR A 408 1.43 7.80 31.69
C TYR A 408 1.47 9.01 32.65
N SER A 409 1.37 10.22 32.08
CA SER A 409 0.68 11.34 32.75
C SER A 409 -0.54 11.76 31.92
N LEU A 410 -1.44 10.80 31.68
CA LEU A 410 -2.84 11.13 31.39
C LEU A 410 -3.50 11.50 32.73
N LEU A 411 -3.40 12.78 33.06
CA LEU A 411 -4.24 13.61 33.95
C LEU A 411 -3.35 14.66 34.62
N ASN A 412 -3.10 15.74 33.89
CA ASN A 412 -3.10 17.11 34.41
C ASN A 412 -3.35 18.03 33.21
N HIS A 413 -4.64 18.16 32.86
CA HIS A 413 -5.10 19.41 32.29
C HIS A 413 -5.24 20.41 33.43
N ASP A 414 -4.87 21.67 33.13
CA ASP A 414 -4.63 22.82 34.01
C ASP A 414 -3.21 22.79 34.59
N GLU A 415 -2.27 23.67 34.22
CA GLU A 415 -2.40 25.11 33.98
C GLU A 415 -1.57 25.56 32.78
N SER A 416 -2.22 26.25 31.85
CA SER A 416 -1.57 27.16 30.92
C SER A 416 -1.30 28.49 31.61
N LEU A 417 -0.07 29.01 31.42
CA LEU A 417 0.27 30.42 31.22
C LEU A 417 -0.14 31.41 32.34
N GLU A 418 0.84 31.97 33.05
CA GLU A 418 1.30 33.35 32.84
C GLU A 418 2.44 33.70 33.80
N GLU A 419 3.59 34.09 33.23
CA GLU A 419 4.58 34.90 33.93
C GLU A 419 4.05 36.34 34.03
N SER A 420 3.79 36.83 35.25
CA SER A 420 4.16 38.18 35.71
C SER A 420 3.34 38.58 36.91
N GLU A 421 3.93 38.53 38.11
CA GLU A 421 3.58 39.49 39.16
C GLU A 421 4.82 39.83 39.99
N SER A 422 5.21 41.11 39.97
CA SER A 422 5.88 41.73 41.11
C SER A 422 5.01 42.86 41.65
N GLU A 423 4.70 42.71 42.93
CA GLU A 423 4.35 43.73 43.94
C GLU A 423 3.02 44.49 43.85
N GLY A 424 2.26 44.42 44.96
CA GLY A 424 1.47 45.56 45.41
C GLY A 424 0.14 45.25 46.11
N GLU A 425 0.20 45.00 47.41
CA GLU A 425 -0.77 45.43 48.44
C GLU A 425 -2.27 45.02 48.42
N LYS A 426 -2.63 44.37 49.55
CA LYS A 426 -3.76 44.69 50.45
C LYS A 426 -5.22 44.47 49.99
N ARG A 427 -5.83 43.60 50.80
CA ARG A 427 -7.13 43.75 51.52
C ARG A 427 -8.36 43.02 50.95
N SER A 428 -8.80 42.13 51.84
CA SER A 428 -10.16 41.97 52.38
C SER A 428 -11.21 41.22 51.57
N SER A 429 -11.48 40.02 52.09
CA SER A 429 -12.80 39.55 52.55
C SER A 429 -13.91 39.36 51.52
N SER A 430 -14.39 38.12 51.40
CA SER A 430 -15.49 37.61 52.24
C SER A 430 -16.22 36.48 51.53
N SER A 431 -16.51 35.42 52.29
CA SER A 431 -17.77 34.63 52.29
C SER A 431 -18.27 34.03 50.96
N SER A 432 -18.89 32.86 50.86
CA SER A 432 -19.38 31.89 51.83
C SER A 432 -19.90 30.66 51.06
N LYS A 433 -19.60 29.48 51.61
CA LYS A 433 -20.40 28.25 51.69
C LYS A 433 -21.70 28.14 50.85
N ARG A 434 -21.85 26.99 50.15
CA ARG A 434 -22.93 25.96 50.34
C ARG A 434 -22.78 24.84 49.28
N LYS A 435 -22.30 23.64 49.64
CA LYS A 435 -23.00 22.40 50.11
C LYS A 435 -24.09 21.81 49.17
N ARG A 436 -23.80 20.55 48.75
CA ARG A 436 -24.71 19.36 48.60
C ARG A 436 -25.72 19.44 47.42
N LYS A 437 -25.97 18.43 46.57
CA LYS A 437 -26.12 16.96 46.77
C LYS A 437 -26.48 16.27 45.41
N LYS A 438 -26.04 15.00 45.24
CA LYS A 438 -26.70 13.83 44.60
C LYS A 438 -27.20 13.82 43.12
N ALA A 439 -26.59 12.87 42.41
CA ALA A 439 -27.16 11.79 41.58
C ALA A 439 -27.88 12.12 40.26
N TYR A 440 -27.35 11.59 39.15
CA TYR A 440 -28.15 10.89 38.13
C TYR A 440 -27.26 9.95 37.29
N ARG A 441 -27.51 8.65 37.39
CA ARG A 441 -27.13 7.66 36.37
C ARG A 441 -27.97 7.95 35.12
N ARG A 442 -27.34 8.11 33.96
CA ARG A 442 -27.99 7.94 32.65
C ARG A 442 -27.15 7.02 31.77
N LYS A 443 -27.74 5.87 31.46
CA LYS A 443 -27.34 4.98 30.34
C LYS A 443 -27.60 5.69 29.00
N LYS A 444 -26.65 5.62 28.07
CA LYS A 444 -26.88 5.66 26.61
C LYS A 444 -25.60 5.17 25.92
N LYS A 445 -25.61 3.94 25.39
CA LYS A 445 -25.93 3.52 24.01
C LYS A 445 -24.63 3.28 23.24
N ARG A 446 -24.27 1.99 23.15
CA ARG A 446 -23.39 1.45 22.11
C ARG A 446 -23.99 1.82 20.74
N ARG A 447 -23.17 2.37 19.86
CA ARG A 447 -23.37 2.28 18.41
C ARG A 447 -22.32 1.31 17.93
N ASP A 448 -22.78 0.17 17.44
CA ASP A 448 -21.98 -0.71 16.59
C ASP A 448 -21.73 0.02 15.28
N PHE A 449 -20.47 0.09 14.89
CA PHE A 449 -20.06 0.22 13.50
C PHE A 449 -19.27 -1.05 13.20
N ASP A 450 -19.91 -1.96 12.46
CA ASP A 450 -19.23 -3.00 11.71
C ASP A 450 -18.44 -2.32 10.59
N HIS A 451 -17.12 -2.49 10.61
CA HIS A 451 -16.37 -2.61 9.37
C HIS A 451 -15.19 -3.55 9.58
N ASP A 452 -15.35 -4.73 9.01
CA ASP A 452 -14.32 -5.74 8.78
C ASP A 452 -13.20 -5.20 7.87
N MET A 453 -12.05 -5.87 8.00
CA MET A 453 -10.83 -5.77 7.18
C MET A 453 -9.84 -4.66 7.57
N ILE A 454 -9.47 -4.63 8.86
CA ILE A 454 -8.12 -4.21 9.23
C ILE A 454 -7.20 -5.40 8.95
N VAL A 455 -6.33 -5.25 7.96
CA VAL A 455 -5.21 -6.16 7.75
C VAL A 455 -4.34 -6.06 8.99
N ASP A 456 -4.26 -7.15 9.74
CA ASP A 456 -3.42 -7.29 10.92
C ASP A 456 -2.00 -6.86 10.57
N TYR A 457 -1.55 -5.79 11.23
CA TYR A 457 -0.14 -5.57 11.46
C TYR A 457 0.28 -6.66 12.45
N GLU A 458 0.79 -7.80 11.95
CA GLU A 458 1.68 -8.64 12.74
C GLU A 458 2.98 -7.84 12.94
N ASP A 459 2.95 -6.98 13.97
CA ASP A 459 4.14 -6.52 14.65
C ASP A 459 4.75 -7.76 15.33
N GLY A 460 5.81 -8.29 14.73
CA GLY A 460 6.56 -9.42 15.26
C GLY A 460 7.05 -9.06 16.66
N VAL A 461 6.36 -9.63 17.65
CA VAL A 461 6.70 -9.56 19.07
C VAL A 461 8.13 -10.09 19.23
N LEU A 462 9.05 -9.17 19.51
CA LEU A 462 10.38 -9.48 20.03
C LEU A 462 10.21 -9.99 21.45
N ASP A 463 10.06 -11.30 21.59
CA ASP A 463 10.19 -11.97 22.89
C ASP A 463 11.67 -12.32 23.08
N ASP A 464 12.41 -11.43 23.74
CA ASP A 464 13.41 -11.89 24.71
C ASP A 464 13.63 -10.84 25.82
N ASP A 465 13.73 -11.37 27.03
CA ASP A 465 13.25 -10.78 28.26
C ASP A 465 14.40 -10.12 29.06
N VAL A 466 14.53 -8.79 29.01
CA VAL A 466 15.15 -7.98 30.07
C VAL A 466 14.47 -6.62 30.13
N GLN A 467 13.85 -6.31 31.27
CA GLN A 467 13.25 -5.02 31.65
C GLN A 467 14.03 -3.79 31.14
N ARG A 468 13.73 -3.35 29.91
CA ARG A 468 14.14 -2.05 29.39
C ARG A 468 13.21 -1.03 30.01
N GLN A 469 13.79 -0.07 30.72
CA GLN A 469 13.04 1.09 31.20
C GLN A 469 12.73 1.93 29.96
N ASP A 470 11.57 1.69 29.33
CA ASP A 470 11.15 2.32 28.08
C ASP A 470 11.06 3.84 28.26
N CYS A 471 12.18 4.50 27.97
CA CYS A 471 12.26 5.94 27.84
C CYS A 471 11.92 6.25 26.40
N ASN A 472 10.92 7.09 26.19
CA ASN A 472 10.62 7.62 24.87
C ASN A 472 11.08 9.09 24.80
N TRP A 473 11.47 9.53 23.61
CA TRP A 473 11.97 10.89 23.39
C TRP A 473 11.16 11.60 22.30
N LEU A 474 10.76 12.84 22.56
CA LEU A 474 10.38 13.79 21.50
C LEU A 474 11.64 14.53 21.07
N LEU A 475 11.90 14.60 19.76
CA LEU A 475 13.11 15.21 19.21
C LEU A 475 12.79 16.50 18.46
N SER A 476 13.76 17.41 18.36
CA SER A 476 13.60 18.62 17.54
C SER A 476 13.67 18.32 16.04
N THR A 477 14.14 17.15 15.63
CA THR A 477 14.35 16.77 14.22
C THR A 477 13.04 16.63 13.45
N ASP A 478 11.94 16.29 14.10
CA ASP A 478 10.58 16.18 13.56
C ASP A 478 9.63 17.25 14.14
N GLY A 479 10.19 18.30 14.77
CA GLY A 479 9.42 19.34 15.43
C GLY A 479 8.67 18.89 16.69
N TYR A 480 9.14 17.84 17.37
CA TYR A 480 8.51 17.23 18.54
C TYR A 480 7.13 16.61 18.24
N SER A 481 6.94 16.12 17.02
CA SER A 481 5.66 15.58 16.56
C SER A 481 5.45 14.10 16.92
N PHE A 482 6.53 13.32 17.04
CA PHE A 482 6.47 11.90 17.35
C PHE A 482 7.36 11.52 18.53
N SER A 483 6.92 10.50 19.26
CA SER A 483 7.60 9.95 20.43
C SER A 483 8.41 8.71 20.03
N TRP A 484 9.72 8.84 19.99
CA TRP A 484 10.65 7.82 19.52
C TRP A 484 11.09 6.89 20.66
N SER A 485 10.97 5.59 20.44
CA SER A 485 11.52 4.57 21.33
C SER A 485 13.02 4.36 21.07
N SER A 486 13.73 3.75 22.02
CA SER A 486 15.15 3.39 21.81
C SER A 486 15.36 2.46 20.62
N ALA A 487 14.35 1.67 20.24
CA ALA A 487 14.42 0.76 19.10
C ALA A 487 14.28 1.50 17.76
N ASP A 488 13.53 2.61 17.72
CA ASP A 488 13.24 3.35 16.49
C ASP A 488 14.25 4.49 16.23
N LEU A 489 14.95 4.96 17.27
CA LEU A 489 15.92 6.05 17.18
C LEU A 489 17.03 5.85 16.14
N PRO A 490 17.71 4.68 16.04
CA PRO A 490 18.76 4.48 15.04
C PRO A 490 18.28 4.74 13.61
N GLY A 491 17.10 4.21 13.26
CA GLY A 491 16.51 4.37 11.94
C GLY A 491 16.12 5.83 11.66
N HIS A 492 15.45 6.47 12.62
CA HIS A 492 15.05 7.89 12.49
C HIS A 492 16.24 8.82 12.28
N ILE A 493 17.28 8.68 13.11
CA ILE A 493 18.46 9.56 13.06
C ILE A 493 19.26 9.32 11.77
N SER A 494 19.45 8.07 11.38
CA SER A 494 20.09 7.72 10.10
C SER A 494 19.35 8.36 8.92
N ASN A 495 18.02 8.20 8.87
CA ASN A 495 17.21 8.78 7.81
C ASN A 495 17.28 10.32 7.82
N TYR A 496 17.31 10.93 9.00
CA TYR A 496 17.48 12.38 9.14
C TYR A 496 18.85 12.86 8.65
N CYS A 497 19.92 12.11 8.94
CA CYS A 497 21.25 12.40 8.42
C CYS A 497 21.28 12.29 6.90
N PHE A 498 20.76 11.20 6.33
CA PHE A 498 20.64 11.03 4.88
C PHE A 498 19.91 12.21 4.24
N PHE A 499 18.77 12.62 4.81
CA PHE A 499 18.00 13.77 4.35
C PHE A 499 18.80 15.07 4.36
N MET A 500 19.48 15.38 5.47
CA MET A 500 20.27 16.61 5.59
C MET A 500 21.45 16.62 4.62
N TRP A 501 22.17 15.50 4.48
CA TRP A 501 23.29 15.39 3.57
C TRP A 501 22.85 15.52 2.12
N LEU A 502 21.74 14.89 1.74
CA LEU A 502 21.17 15.01 0.41
C LEU A 502 20.75 16.45 0.09
N LYS A 503 20.14 17.15 1.06
CA LYS A 503 19.81 18.56 0.93
C LYS A 503 21.05 19.43 0.71
N PHE A 504 22.15 19.16 1.42
CA PHE A 504 23.40 19.90 1.22
C PHE A 504 23.96 19.73 -0.18
N VAL A 505 23.88 18.52 -0.75
CA VAL A 505 24.40 18.29 -2.10
C VAL A 505 23.51 18.89 -3.19
N PHE A 506 22.19 18.86 -3.03
CA PHE A 506 21.29 19.43 -4.05
C PHE A 506 21.02 20.95 -3.91
N SER A 507 21.34 21.56 -2.77
CA SER A 507 21.20 23.01 -2.56
C SER A 507 22.44 23.80 -2.98
N ASN A 508 23.55 23.10 -3.28
CA ASN A 508 24.76 23.62 -3.90
C ASN A 508 24.73 23.29 -5.39
#